data_AF-A0A0F9D1S9-F1
#
_entry.id   AF-A0A0F9D1S9-F1
#
_cell.length_a   1.000
_cell.length_b   1.000
_cell.length_c   1.000
_cell.angle_alpha   90.00
_cell.angle_beta   90.00
_cell.angle_gamma   90.00
#
_symmetry.space_group_name_H-M   'P 1'
#
loop_
_entity.id
_entity.type
_entity.pdbx_description
1 polymer ?
#
loop_
_entity_poly.entity_id
_entity_poly.type
_entity_poly.pdbx_seq_one_letter_code
_entity_poly.pdbx_strand_id
1 'polypeptide(L)'
;MAKVAIVTDSSVCLPADILRAQQITTVPLTFLFDGELHYDGRLTSREFYGLLRTSRKFPTTASPAPAAFLEAFRQASTTAESALCITLPSAFSGTYSSANNAAEMARQEMPHFPVRVVDSHCLAMCHGFAVLSAARAAQAGASRDEAEAVVREVASRAHLLGVLDTLRYLAKSGRVPRVIHWATSLLRIKPILIAEGEEVQAVERVRA
;
A
#
# COMPACT_ATOMS: atom_id res chain seq x y z
N MET A 1 -13.73 4.60 22.21
CA MET A 1 -13.50 4.85 20.77
C MET A 1 -12.10 5.42 20.63
N ALA A 2 -11.35 5.02 19.60
CA ALA A 2 -10.02 5.60 19.35
C ALA A 2 -10.17 7.06 18.93
N LYS A 3 -9.30 7.94 19.42
CA LYS A 3 -9.30 9.37 19.01
C LYS A 3 -8.81 9.55 17.58
N VAL A 4 -8.04 8.60 17.07
CA VAL A 4 -7.43 8.62 15.75
C VAL A 4 -7.95 7.44 14.94
N ALA A 5 -8.60 7.70 13.81
CA ALA A 5 -8.94 6.68 12.83
C ALA A 5 -7.73 6.34 11.97
N ILE A 6 -7.52 5.05 11.67
CA ILE A 6 -6.50 4.61 10.73
C ILE A 6 -7.13 4.34 9.37
N VAL A 7 -6.61 5.03 8.36
CA VAL A 7 -6.96 4.82 6.95
C VAL A 7 -5.70 4.35 6.22
N THR A 8 -5.85 3.44 5.27
CA THR A 8 -4.74 2.94 4.46
C THR A 8 -5.23 2.57 3.06
N ASP A 9 -4.32 2.20 2.16
CA ASP A 9 -4.67 1.66 0.86
C ASP A 9 -4.64 0.11 0.85
N SER A 10 -5.20 -0.51 -0.18
CA SER A 10 -5.36 -1.98 -0.21
C SER A 10 -4.06 -2.77 -0.35
N SER A 11 -2.91 -2.12 -0.58
CA SER A 11 -1.62 -2.81 -0.63
C SER A 11 -1.09 -3.22 0.75
N VAL A 12 -1.81 -2.92 1.83
CA VAL A 12 -1.48 -3.19 3.24
C VAL A 12 -1.24 -4.67 3.57
N CYS A 13 -1.62 -5.60 2.70
CA CYS A 13 -1.41 -7.05 2.86
C CYS A 13 -1.97 -7.66 4.16
N LEU A 14 -2.83 -6.96 4.90
CA LEU A 14 -3.47 -7.49 6.10
C LEU A 14 -4.71 -8.34 5.75
N PRO A 15 -4.90 -9.50 6.42
CA PRO A 15 -6.14 -10.25 6.37
C PRO A 15 -7.37 -9.41 6.75
N ALA A 16 -8.51 -9.70 6.11
CA ALA A 16 -9.74 -8.93 6.28
C ALA A 16 -10.31 -8.98 7.71
N ASP A 17 -10.11 -10.07 8.43
CA ASP A 17 -10.46 -10.20 9.84
C ASP A 17 -9.62 -9.30 10.74
N ILE A 18 -8.31 -9.16 10.47
CA ILE A 18 -7.44 -8.21 11.18
C ILE A 18 -7.86 -6.77 10.90
N LEU A 19 -8.11 -6.41 9.63
CA LEU A 19 -8.59 -5.07 9.26
C LEU A 19 -9.87 -4.70 10.02
N ARG A 20 -10.84 -5.61 10.07
CA ARG A 20 -12.09 -5.42 10.83
C ARG A 20 -11.87 -5.32 12.33
N ALA A 21 -11.11 -6.25 12.92
CA ALA A 21 -10.84 -6.27 14.36
C ALA A 21 -10.10 -5.01 14.83
N GLN A 22 -9.28 -4.43 13.96
CA GLN A 22 -8.50 -3.23 14.25
C GLN A 22 -9.20 -1.92 13.80
N GLN A 23 -10.40 -2.01 13.21
CA GLN A 23 -11.15 -0.86 12.69
C GLN A 23 -10.32 -0.03 11.69
N ILE A 24 -9.56 -0.71 10.83
CA ILE A 24 -8.73 -0.08 9.80
C ILE A 24 -9.57 0.10 8.53
N THR A 25 -9.74 1.34 8.08
CA THR A 25 -10.42 1.64 6.82
C THR A 25 -9.44 1.50 5.66
N THR A 26 -9.82 0.76 4.62
CA THR A 26 -8.97 0.48 3.46
C THR A 26 -9.55 1.11 2.20
N VAL A 27 -8.71 1.84 1.44
CA VAL A 27 -9.08 2.46 0.16
C VAL A 27 -8.51 1.62 -0.98
N PRO A 28 -9.36 1.03 -1.85
CA PRO A 28 -8.91 0.04 -2.82
C PRO A 28 -8.14 0.68 -3.99
N LEU A 29 -6.96 0.14 -4.29
CA LEU A 29 -6.32 0.30 -5.59
C LEU A 29 -7.13 -0.44 -6.66
N THR A 30 -6.82 -0.18 -7.94
CA THR A 30 -7.48 -0.85 -9.06
C THR A 30 -6.50 -1.59 -9.96
N PHE A 31 -6.98 -2.70 -10.52
CA PHE A 31 -6.35 -3.45 -11.59
C PHE A 31 -7.12 -3.22 -12.88
N LEU A 32 -6.41 -2.99 -13.98
CA LEU A 32 -6.98 -2.88 -15.32
C LEU A 32 -6.57 -4.12 -16.14
N PHE A 33 -7.55 -4.96 -16.47
CA PHE A 33 -7.37 -6.13 -17.32
C PHE A 33 -8.15 -5.93 -18.62
N ASP A 34 -7.45 -5.88 -19.76
CA ASP A 34 -8.08 -5.72 -21.08
C ASP A 34 -9.09 -4.56 -21.22
N GLY A 35 -8.96 -3.52 -20.41
CA GLY A 35 -9.87 -2.36 -20.37
C GLY A 35 -10.95 -2.43 -19.29
N GLU A 36 -11.07 -3.56 -18.60
CA GLU A 36 -11.98 -3.75 -17.47
C GLU A 36 -11.31 -3.42 -16.14
N LEU A 37 -12.01 -2.63 -15.32
CA LEU A 37 -11.54 -2.18 -14.02
C LEU A 37 -12.00 -3.14 -12.92
N HIS A 38 -11.05 -3.61 -12.12
CA HIS A 38 -11.30 -4.41 -10.93
C HIS A 38 -10.71 -3.70 -9.70
N TYR A 39 -11.37 -3.85 -8.56
CA TYR A 39 -10.89 -3.30 -7.30
C TYR A 39 -10.12 -4.37 -6.53
N ASP A 40 -8.96 -3.97 -6.02
CA ASP A 40 -8.21 -4.79 -5.09
C ASP A 40 -9.01 -5.02 -3.80
N GLY A 41 -8.87 -6.21 -3.22
CA GLY A 41 -9.73 -6.71 -2.14
C GLY A 41 -11.12 -7.21 -2.57
N ARG A 42 -11.55 -7.00 -3.83
CA ARG A 42 -12.79 -7.60 -4.38
C ARG A 42 -12.54 -8.83 -5.26
N LEU A 43 -11.28 -9.08 -5.64
CA LEU A 43 -10.86 -10.30 -6.31
C LEU A 43 -10.22 -11.24 -5.31
N THR A 44 -10.59 -12.52 -5.37
CA THR A 44 -9.78 -13.57 -4.77
C THR A 44 -8.48 -13.74 -5.53
N SER A 45 -7.44 -14.30 -4.88
CA SER A 45 -6.19 -14.62 -5.58
C SER A 45 -6.42 -15.54 -6.77
N ARG A 46 -7.38 -16.47 -6.67
CA ARG A 46 -7.74 -17.39 -7.77
C ARG A 46 -8.27 -16.63 -8.99
N GLU A 47 -9.18 -15.68 -8.78
CA GLU A 47 -9.75 -14.86 -9.85
C GLU A 47 -8.69 -13.96 -10.47
N PHE A 48 -7.90 -13.27 -9.64
CA PHE A 48 -6.80 -12.42 -10.11
C PHE A 48 -5.83 -13.19 -11.01
N TYR A 49 -5.32 -14.34 -10.55
CA TYR A 49 -4.41 -15.15 -11.35
C TYR A 49 -5.10 -15.83 -12.54
N GLY A 50 -6.42 -16.05 -12.47
CA GLY A 50 -7.23 -16.46 -13.61
C GLY A 50 -7.19 -15.42 -14.73
N LEU A 51 -7.56 -14.18 -14.40
CA LEU A 51 -7.50 -13.03 -15.31
C LEU A 51 -6.08 -12.82 -15.85
N LEU A 52 -5.05 -12.91 -15.01
CA LEU A 52 -3.66 -12.76 -15.43
C LEU A 52 -3.22 -13.79 -16.49
N ARG A 53 -3.74 -15.02 -16.43
CA ARG A 53 -3.42 -16.07 -17.41
C ARG A 53 -4.18 -15.89 -18.73
N THR A 54 -5.40 -15.36 -18.69
CA THR A 54 -6.27 -15.24 -19.86
C THR A 54 -6.19 -13.88 -20.54
N SER A 55 -5.62 -12.87 -19.87
CA SER A 55 -5.58 -11.51 -20.39
C SER A 55 -4.70 -11.38 -21.63
N ARG A 56 -5.17 -10.60 -22.61
CA ARG A 56 -4.47 -10.38 -23.89
C ARG A 56 -3.34 -9.37 -23.74
N LYS A 57 -3.52 -8.39 -22.87
CA LYS A 57 -2.53 -7.35 -22.55
C LYS A 57 -1.94 -7.58 -21.16
N PHE A 58 -0.80 -6.96 -20.91
CA PHE A 58 -0.29 -6.91 -19.54
C PHE A 58 -1.21 -6.02 -18.70
N PRO A 59 -1.65 -6.48 -17.52
CA PRO A 59 -2.47 -5.65 -16.67
C PRO A 59 -1.68 -4.46 -16.16
N THR A 60 -2.38 -3.38 -15.87
CA THR A 60 -1.83 -2.22 -15.18
C THR A 60 -2.54 -2.03 -13.84
N THR A 61 -1.89 -1.30 -12.95
CA THR A 61 -2.48 -0.85 -11.69
C THR A 61 -2.65 0.65 -11.71
N ALA A 62 -3.68 1.15 -11.02
CA ALA A 62 -3.88 2.58 -10.80
C ALA A 62 -4.13 2.87 -9.31
N SER A 63 -3.61 4.02 -8.87
CA SER A 63 -3.85 4.54 -7.54
C SER A 63 -5.33 4.93 -7.38
N PRO A 64 -5.88 4.93 -6.15
CA PRO A 64 -7.23 5.39 -5.91
C PRO A 64 -7.38 6.87 -6.30
N ALA A 65 -8.55 7.28 -6.75
CA ALA A 65 -8.83 8.70 -6.98
C ALA A 65 -8.94 9.46 -5.63
N PRO A 66 -8.62 10.77 -5.57
CA PRO A 66 -8.72 11.54 -4.33
C PRO A 66 -10.11 11.47 -3.68
N ALA A 67 -11.17 11.43 -4.50
CA ALA A 67 -12.54 11.28 -4.01
C ALA A 67 -12.77 10.00 -3.19
N ALA A 68 -12.06 8.91 -3.48
CA ALA A 68 -12.19 7.67 -2.72
C ALA A 68 -11.57 7.79 -1.32
N PHE A 69 -10.43 8.48 -1.20
CA PHE A 69 -9.85 8.80 0.11
C PHE A 69 -10.71 9.80 0.89
N LEU A 70 -11.25 10.82 0.22
CA LEU A 70 -12.14 11.80 0.86
C LEU A 70 -13.36 11.12 1.48
N GLU A 71 -13.95 10.15 0.77
CA GLU A 71 -15.05 9.35 1.30
C GLU A 71 -14.65 8.52 2.52
N ALA A 72 -13.46 7.91 2.51
CA ALA A 72 -12.94 7.23 3.69
C ALA A 72 -12.71 8.20 4.87
N PHE A 73 -12.28 9.44 4.61
CA PHE A 73 -12.12 10.47 5.65
C PHE A 73 -13.47 10.94 6.21
N ARG A 74 -14.50 11.06 5.37
CA ARG A 74 -15.87 11.35 5.82
C ARG A 74 -16.41 10.25 6.72
N GLN A 75 -16.17 8.99 6.37
CA GLN A 75 -16.57 7.87 7.23
C GLN A 75 -15.82 7.88 8.55
N ALA A 76 -14.51 8.13 8.52
CA ALA A 76 -13.67 8.23 9.71
C ALA A 76 -14.12 9.37 10.65
N SER A 77 -14.56 10.51 10.11
CA SER A 77 -14.99 11.66 10.92
C SER A 77 -16.25 11.41 11.74
N THR A 78 -17.03 10.37 11.39
CA THR A 78 -18.21 9.97 12.18
C THR A 78 -17.86 9.20 13.46
N THR A 79 -16.63 8.70 13.60
CA THR A 79 -16.23 7.77 14.68
C THR A 79 -14.95 8.15 15.42
N ALA A 80 -14.19 9.13 14.92
CA ALA A 80 -12.94 9.58 15.51
C ALA A 80 -12.83 11.12 15.49
N GLU A 81 -11.86 11.65 16.23
CA GLU A 81 -11.56 13.10 16.30
C GLU A 81 -10.57 13.53 15.20
N SER A 82 -9.78 12.60 14.67
CA SER A 82 -8.81 12.84 13.59
C SER A 82 -8.52 11.56 12.80
N ALA A 83 -7.80 11.66 11.68
CA ALA A 83 -7.33 10.50 10.93
C ALA A 83 -5.82 10.54 10.67
N LEU A 84 -5.22 9.35 10.68
CA LEU A 84 -3.90 9.06 10.13
C LEU A 84 -4.09 8.15 8.91
N CYS A 85 -3.81 8.68 7.73
CA CYS A 85 -3.80 7.94 6.48
C CYS A 85 -2.38 7.46 6.16
N ILE A 86 -2.15 6.16 6.14
CA ILE A 86 -0.83 5.57 5.91
C ILE A 86 -0.86 4.89 4.56
N THR A 87 -0.04 5.34 3.61
CA THR A 87 -0.03 4.80 2.25
C THR A 87 1.25 4.01 1.95
N LEU A 88 1.19 3.17 0.92
CA LEU A 88 2.38 2.64 0.26
C LEU A 88 3.27 3.78 -0.27
N PRO A 89 4.54 3.48 -0.61
CA PRO A 89 5.50 4.53 -0.86
C PRO A 89 5.23 5.30 -2.15
N SER A 90 5.39 6.62 -2.06
CA SER A 90 5.22 7.56 -3.17
C SER A 90 6.16 7.26 -4.35
N ALA A 91 7.34 6.68 -4.07
CA ALA A 91 8.27 6.20 -5.08
C ALA A 91 7.69 5.12 -6.03
N PHE A 92 6.69 4.35 -5.58
CA PHE A 92 6.09 3.26 -6.36
C PHE A 92 4.68 3.56 -6.87
N SER A 93 4.02 4.60 -6.35
CA SER A 93 2.59 4.83 -6.59
C SER A 93 2.17 6.29 -6.34
N GLY A 94 1.24 6.80 -7.14
CA GLY A 94 0.60 8.10 -6.93
C GLY A 94 -0.40 8.14 -5.77
N THR A 95 -0.50 7.08 -4.97
CA THR A 95 -1.49 6.94 -3.89
C THR A 95 -1.26 7.94 -2.77
N TYR A 96 0.00 8.18 -2.38
CA TYR A 96 0.35 9.21 -1.40
C TYR A 96 -0.11 10.61 -1.86
N SER A 97 0.14 10.97 -3.14
CA SER A 97 -0.32 12.23 -3.71
C SER A 97 -1.84 12.33 -3.74
N SER A 98 -2.51 11.25 -4.15
CA SER A 98 -3.97 11.18 -4.17
C SER A 98 -4.60 11.37 -2.79
N ALA A 99 -4.04 10.72 -1.76
CA ALA A 99 -4.46 10.87 -0.38
C ALA A 99 -4.22 12.28 0.16
N ASN A 100 -3.09 12.93 -0.20
CA ASN A 100 -2.83 14.33 0.17
C ASN A 100 -3.83 15.30 -0.47
N ASN A 101 -4.15 15.12 -1.75
CA ASN A 101 -5.19 15.91 -2.41
C ASN A 101 -6.54 15.75 -1.69
N ALA A 102 -6.88 14.53 -1.29
CA ALA A 102 -8.08 14.25 -0.52
C ALA A 102 -8.06 14.90 0.88
N ALA A 103 -6.89 14.94 1.54
CA ALA A 103 -6.73 15.59 2.84
C ALA A 103 -6.91 17.12 2.74
N GLU A 104 -6.46 17.74 1.65
CA GLU A 104 -6.71 19.16 1.37
C GLU A 104 -8.20 19.43 1.11
N MET A 105 -8.89 18.58 0.36
CA MET A 105 -10.35 18.65 0.20
C MET A 105 -11.07 18.50 1.55
N ALA A 106 -10.65 17.52 2.37
CA ALA A 106 -11.21 17.29 3.69
C ALA A 106 -10.99 18.48 4.64
N ARG A 107 -9.86 19.20 4.53
CA ARG A 107 -9.60 20.42 5.30
C ARG A 107 -10.61 21.53 5.01
N GLN A 108 -11.10 21.60 3.77
CA GLN A 108 -12.10 22.57 3.34
C GLN A 108 -13.52 22.13 3.73
N GLU A 109 -13.84 20.85 3.58
CA GLU A 109 -15.19 20.30 3.82
C GLU A 109 -15.47 19.98 5.30
N MET A 110 -14.45 19.53 6.02
CA MET A 110 -14.52 19.04 7.40
C MET A 110 -13.41 19.67 8.27
N PRO A 111 -13.38 21.00 8.45
CA PRO A 111 -12.27 21.69 9.12
C PRO A 111 -12.03 21.25 10.58
N HIS A 112 -13.04 20.62 11.21
CA HIS A 112 -12.95 20.09 12.57
C HIS A 112 -12.31 18.70 12.66
N PHE A 113 -12.08 18.02 11.53
CA PHE A 113 -11.53 16.66 11.47
C PHE A 113 -10.18 16.66 10.75
N PRO A 114 -9.07 16.86 11.47
CA PRO A 114 -7.77 17.00 10.83
C PRO A 114 -7.23 15.65 10.37
N VAL A 115 -6.90 15.56 9.09
CA VAL A 115 -6.31 14.37 8.46
C VAL A 115 -4.82 14.59 8.24
N ARG A 116 -3.98 13.61 8.61
CA ARG A 116 -2.59 13.56 8.18
C ARG A 116 -2.36 12.36 7.28
N VAL A 117 -1.61 12.56 6.20
CA VAL A 117 -1.16 11.50 5.30
C VAL A 117 0.33 11.25 5.56
N VAL A 118 0.70 9.98 5.67
CA VAL A 118 2.07 9.53 5.91
C VAL A 118 2.46 8.52 4.83
N ASP A 119 3.58 8.79 4.18
CA ASP A 119 4.27 7.79 3.37
C ASP A 119 4.91 6.77 4.31
N SER A 120 4.52 5.49 4.20
CA SER A 120 5.04 4.45 5.07
C SER A 120 6.49 4.05 4.76
N HIS A 121 6.99 4.35 3.55
CA HIS A 121 8.26 3.84 3.02
C HIS A 121 8.41 2.31 3.13
N CYS A 122 7.29 1.59 3.25
CA CYS A 122 7.25 0.16 3.41
C CYS A 122 6.45 -0.49 2.28
N LEU A 123 6.88 -1.67 1.83
CA LEU A 123 6.15 -2.48 0.85
C LEU A 123 5.61 -3.77 1.47
N ALA A 124 4.56 -4.31 0.86
CA ALA A 124 3.96 -5.59 1.24
C ALA A 124 3.66 -5.67 2.76
N MET A 125 3.98 -6.78 3.42
CA MET A 125 3.72 -6.93 4.85
C MET A 125 4.48 -5.95 5.74
N CYS A 126 5.57 -5.32 5.29
CA CYS A 126 6.20 -4.24 6.05
C CYS A 126 5.23 -3.05 6.20
N HIS A 127 4.48 -2.74 5.14
CA HIS A 127 3.42 -1.73 5.18
C HIS A 127 2.31 -2.16 6.14
N GLY A 128 1.90 -3.44 6.06
CA GLY A 128 0.95 -4.05 7.00
C GLY A 128 1.36 -3.95 8.46
N PHE A 129 2.63 -4.21 8.79
CA PHE A 129 3.15 -4.08 10.16
C PHE A 129 3.10 -2.63 10.65
N ALA A 130 3.43 -1.66 9.79
CA ALA A 130 3.39 -0.25 10.15
C ALA A 130 1.95 0.20 10.43
N VAL A 131 1.00 -0.15 9.55
CA VAL A 131 -0.43 0.17 9.71
C VAL A 131 -1.03 -0.49 10.95
N LEU A 132 -0.76 -1.79 11.14
CA LEU A 132 -1.28 -2.55 12.29
C LEU A 132 -0.75 -1.99 13.62
N SER A 133 0.53 -1.61 13.66
CA SER A 133 1.13 -1.04 14.87
C SER A 133 0.56 0.34 15.19
N ALA A 134 0.36 1.19 14.17
CA ALA A 134 -0.30 2.48 14.34
C ALA A 134 -1.75 2.34 14.81
N ALA A 135 -2.50 1.36 14.27
CA ALA A 135 -3.88 1.08 14.70
C ALA A 135 -3.95 0.64 16.16
N ARG A 136 -3.04 -0.25 16.59
CA ARG A 136 -2.96 -0.65 18.00
C ARG A 136 -2.59 0.52 18.91
N ALA A 137 -1.66 1.38 18.51
CA ALA A 137 -1.30 2.57 19.27
C ALA A 137 -2.49 3.54 19.39
N ALA A 138 -3.19 3.82 18.29
CA ALA A 138 -4.38 4.67 18.28
C ALA A 138 -5.50 4.12 19.18
N GLN A 139 -5.72 2.81 19.18
CA GLN A 139 -6.69 2.15 20.07
C GLN A 139 -6.29 2.23 21.54
N ALA A 140 -4.99 2.23 21.84
CA ALA A 140 -4.44 2.45 23.18
C ALA A 140 -4.48 3.93 23.63
N GLY A 141 -5.00 4.83 22.79
CA GLY A 141 -5.16 6.24 23.11
C GLY A 141 -4.02 7.14 22.66
N ALA A 142 -3.07 6.62 21.86
CA ALA A 142 -2.02 7.44 21.27
C ALA A 142 -2.60 8.55 20.40
N SER A 143 -1.94 9.70 20.44
CA SER A 143 -2.17 10.82 19.53
C SER A 143 -1.76 10.44 18.10
N ARG A 144 -2.17 11.28 17.14
CA ARG A 144 -1.80 11.10 15.73
C ARG A 144 -0.28 11.19 15.51
N ASP A 145 0.39 12.06 16.25
CA ASP A 145 1.85 12.24 16.16
C ASP A 145 2.60 11.01 16.70
N GLU A 146 2.11 10.43 17.80
CA GLU A 146 2.66 9.17 18.36
C GLU A 146 2.40 7.98 17.43
N ALA A 147 1.19 7.87 16.85
CA ALA A 147 0.87 6.83 15.88
C ALA A 147 1.76 6.95 14.61
N GLU A 148 2.03 8.16 14.13
CA GLU A 148 2.99 8.39 13.04
C GLU A 148 4.43 8.00 13.45
N ALA A 149 4.85 8.31 14.67
CA ALA A 149 6.16 7.90 15.17
C ALA A 149 6.31 6.36 15.16
N VAL A 150 5.25 5.62 15.53
CA VAL A 150 5.21 4.16 15.44
C VAL A 150 5.36 3.67 13.99
N VAL A 151 4.71 4.32 13.01
CA VAL A 151 4.90 3.99 11.59
C VAL A 151 6.38 4.11 11.21
N ARG A 152 7.03 5.21 11.59
CA ARG A 152 8.45 5.47 11.29
C ARG A 152 9.39 4.47 11.99
N GLU A 153 9.09 4.09 13.23
CA GLU A 153 9.87 3.11 13.99
C GLU A 153 9.74 1.69 13.43
N VAL A 154 8.57 1.33 12.91
CA VAL A 154 8.41 0.06 12.19
C VAL A 154 9.15 0.11 10.85
N ALA A 155 9.01 1.20 10.10
CA ALA A 155 9.66 1.36 8.80
C ALA A 155 11.20 1.27 8.89
N SER A 156 11.81 1.80 9.96
CA SER A 156 13.27 1.77 10.14
C SER A 156 13.85 0.38 10.46
N ARG A 157 13.00 -0.59 10.80
CA ARG A 157 13.41 -1.96 11.20
C ARG A 157 12.83 -3.05 10.29
N ALA A 158 11.94 -2.69 9.38
CA ALA A 158 11.26 -3.64 8.52
C ALA A 158 12.07 -3.83 7.23
N HIS A 159 12.40 -5.09 6.93
CA HIS A 159 13.11 -5.46 5.70
C HIS A 159 12.25 -6.44 4.90
N LEU A 160 12.10 -6.19 3.60
CA LEU A 160 11.41 -7.09 2.70
C LEU A 160 12.42 -7.86 1.85
N LEU A 161 12.49 -9.17 2.05
CA LEU A 161 13.21 -10.09 1.17
C LEU A 161 12.20 -10.89 0.35
N GLY A 162 12.37 -10.90 -0.96
CA GLY A 162 11.50 -11.61 -1.89
C GLY A 162 12.29 -12.39 -2.93
N VAL A 163 11.87 -13.63 -3.20
CA VAL A 163 12.36 -14.43 -4.32
C VAL A 163 11.26 -14.50 -5.36
N LEU A 164 11.59 -14.12 -6.60
CA LEU A 164 10.64 -14.14 -7.71
C LEU A 164 11.01 -15.25 -8.70
N ASP A 165 10.00 -15.98 -9.18
CA ASP A 165 10.18 -16.95 -10.27
C ASP A 165 10.55 -16.26 -11.59
N THR A 166 10.11 -15.02 -11.79
CA THR A 166 10.46 -14.22 -12.96
C THR A 166 10.45 -12.73 -12.67
N LEU A 167 11.41 -12.01 -13.28
CA LEU A 167 11.46 -10.54 -13.28
C LEU A 167 10.57 -9.89 -14.33
N ARG A 168 9.91 -10.68 -15.18
CA ARG A 168 9.09 -10.20 -16.31
C ARG A 168 8.04 -9.18 -15.88
N TYR A 169 7.39 -9.41 -14.74
CA TYR A 169 6.32 -8.53 -14.23
C TYR A 169 6.87 -7.23 -13.64
N LEU A 170 8.00 -7.27 -12.93
CA LEU A 170 8.67 -6.07 -12.44
C LEU A 170 9.19 -5.20 -13.58
N ALA A 171 9.82 -5.81 -14.59
CA ALA A 171 10.34 -5.07 -15.74
C ALA A 171 9.22 -4.36 -16.52
N LYS A 172 8.06 -5.00 -16.66
CA LYS A 172 6.89 -4.42 -17.34
C LYS A 172 6.11 -3.42 -16.51
N SER A 173 6.24 -3.46 -15.18
CA SER A 173 5.57 -2.47 -14.34
C SER A 173 6.23 -1.10 -14.49
N GLY A 174 7.53 -1.02 -14.75
CA GLY A 174 8.26 0.26 -14.79
C GLY A 174 8.50 0.90 -13.42
N ARG A 175 8.05 0.26 -12.32
CA ARG A 175 8.22 0.73 -10.94
C ARG A 175 9.58 0.32 -10.35
N VAL A 176 10.29 -0.60 -10.99
CA VAL A 176 11.65 -1.00 -10.58
C VAL A 176 12.60 -0.97 -11.78
N PRO A 177 13.02 0.22 -12.24
CA PRO A 177 13.80 0.37 -13.47
C PRO A 177 15.14 -0.38 -13.42
N ARG A 178 15.80 -0.42 -12.26
CA ARG A 178 17.10 -1.10 -12.09
C ARG A 178 17.04 -2.60 -12.33
N VAL A 179 15.87 -3.23 -12.16
CA VAL A 179 15.64 -4.66 -12.40
C VAL A 179 15.54 -4.98 -13.91
N ILE A 180 15.33 -4.00 -14.79
CA ILE A 180 15.24 -4.22 -16.25
C ILE A 180 16.56 -4.75 -16.83
N HIS A 181 17.72 -4.30 -16.32
CA HIS A 181 19.03 -4.79 -16.77
C HIS A 181 19.23 -6.30 -16.51
N TRP A 182 18.47 -6.86 -15.57
CA TRP A 182 18.56 -8.25 -15.15
C TRP A 182 17.63 -9.14 -15.98
N ALA A 183 16.55 -8.59 -16.53
CA ALA A 183 15.56 -9.32 -17.32
C ALA A 183 16.12 -9.93 -18.61
N THR A 184 17.19 -9.34 -19.18
CA THR A 184 17.83 -9.81 -20.42
C THR A 184 18.89 -10.89 -20.21
N SER A 185 19.40 -11.05 -18.98
CA SER A 185 20.64 -11.79 -18.69
C SER A 185 20.45 -13.09 -17.90
N LEU A 186 19.22 -13.42 -17.49
CA LEU A 186 18.95 -14.40 -16.41
C LEU A 186 18.01 -15.55 -16.82
N LEU A 187 18.32 -16.26 -17.92
CA LEU A 187 17.70 -17.58 -18.15
C LEU A 187 18.11 -18.52 -16.99
N ARG A 188 17.12 -18.98 -16.19
CA ARG A 188 17.24 -19.96 -15.08
C ARG A 188 17.87 -19.49 -13.74
N ILE A 189 17.88 -18.19 -13.45
CA ILE A 189 18.32 -17.69 -12.13
C ILE A 189 17.14 -17.04 -11.43
N LYS A 190 16.89 -17.43 -10.17
CA LYS A 190 15.92 -16.78 -9.29
C LYS A 190 16.62 -15.67 -8.49
N PRO A 191 16.35 -14.39 -8.76
CA PRO A 191 16.98 -13.29 -8.02
C PRO A 191 16.34 -13.17 -6.63
N ILE A 192 17.19 -12.94 -5.63
CA ILE A 192 16.76 -12.47 -4.32
C ILE A 192 16.73 -10.94 -4.38
N LEU A 193 15.55 -10.36 -4.13
CA LEU A 193 15.34 -8.92 -4.07
C LEU A 193 15.20 -8.49 -2.61
N ILE A 194 15.85 -7.39 -2.28
CA ILE A 194 15.63 -6.64 -1.04
C ILE A 194 14.95 -5.32 -1.41
N ALA A 195 13.90 -4.97 -0.66
CA ALA A 195 13.39 -3.61 -0.63
C ALA A 195 13.76 -2.98 0.71
N GLU A 196 14.57 -1.91 0.64
CA GLU A 196 14.99 -1.10 1.78
C GLU A 196 14.55 0.34 1.51
N GLY A 197 13.59 0.81 2.31
CA GLY A 197 12.93 2.10 2.09
C GLY A 197 12.28 2.16 0.70
N GLU A 198 12.75 3.10 -0.12
CA GLU A 198 12.20 3.37 -1.46
C GLU A 198 12.97 2.68 -2.60
N GLU A 199 14.03 1.93 -2.28
CA GLU A 199 14.82 1.23 -3.30
C GLU A 199 14.56 -0.28 -3.27
N VAL A 200 14.38 -0.86 -4.46
CA VAL A 200 14.40 -2.31 -4.67
C VAL A 200 15.68 -2.68 -5.38
N GLN A 201 16.48 -3.52 -4.73
CA GLN A 201 17.78 -3.99 -5.22
C GLN A 201 17.81 -5.51 -5.24
N ALA A 202 18.60 -6.07 -6.15
CA ALA A 202 18.85 -7.51 -6.19
C ALA A 202 20.16 -7.80 -5.47
N VAL A 203 20.09 -8.68 -4.47
CA VAL A 203 21.20 -8.90 -3.52
C VAL A 203 21.94 -10.21 -3.81
N GLU A 204 21.24 -11.22 -4.32
CA GLU A 204 21.87 -12.49 -4.66
C GLU A 204 21.18 -13.20 -5.83
N ARG A 205 21.89 -14.19 -6.40
CA ARG A 205 21.44 -15.01 -7.52
C ARG A 205 21.49 -16.48 -7.12
N VAL A 206 20.32 -17.09 -6.96
CA VAL A 206 20.24 -18.53 -6.69
C VAL A 206 20.01 -19.28 -8.00
N ARG A 207 20.88 -20.27 -8.27
CA ARG A 207 20.68 -21.21 -9.40
C ARG A 207 19.63 -22.23 -8.99
N ALA A 208 18.60 -22.37 -9.82
CA ALA A 208 17.55 -23.38 -9.68
C ALA A 208 17.61 -24.37 -10.85
#